data_AF-A0A0P8A498-F1
#
_entry.id   AF-A0A0P8A498-F1
#
_cell.length_a   1.000
_cell.length_b   1.000
_cell.length_c   1.000
_cell.angle_alpha   90.00
_cell.angle_beta   90.00
_cell.angle_gamma   90.00
#
_symmetry.space_group_name_H-M   'P 1'
#
loop_
_entity.id
_entity.type
_entity.pdbx_description
1 polymer ?
#
loop_
_entity_poly.entity_id
_entity_poly.type
_entity_poly.pdbx_seq_one_letter_code
_entity_poly.pdbx_strand_id
1 'polypeptide(L)'
;KTGQMKQYKPMLARLAEAPFSSDDYMEKRDFSMTPEPPMVHEKERCMDTGTDIDKSFVVQEHHARRLHYDLRLEKDGVLKSWAVPKGPPEISGDKRLAVQVEDHPLEYGKFEGMI
;
A
#
# COMPACT_ATOMS: atom_id res chain seq x y z
N LYS A 1 -40.46 -20.83 26.36
CA LYS A 1 -39.05 -21.17 26.00
C LYS A 1 -38.66 -20.26 24.85
N THR A 2 -38.13 -19.10 25.17
CA THR A 2 -37.98 -17.97 24.26
C THR A 2 -36.51 -17.92 23.81
N GLY A 3 -36.27 -18.16 22.52
CA GLY A 3 -34.93 -18.17 21.95
C GLY A 3 -34.33 -16.77 21.96
N GLN A 4 -33.25 -16.57 22.72
CA GLN A 4 -32.42 -15.38 22.66
C GLN A 4 -31.76 -15.30 21.27
N MET A 5 -32.16 -14.31 20.49
CA MET A 5 -31.38 -13.88 19.33
C MET A 5 -30.13 -13.17 19.85
N LYS A 6 -28.97 -13.83 19.75
CA LYS A 6 -27.69 -13.18 19.97
C LYS A 6 -27.50 -12.16 18.84
N GLN A 7 -27.52 -10.87 19.19
CA GLN A 7 -27.03 -9.81 18.33
C GLN A 7 -25.55 -10.10 18.04
N TYR A 8 -25.26 -10.57 16.83
CA TYR A 8 -23.91 -10.53 16.32
C TYR A 8 -23.62 -9.08 15.91
N LYS A 9 -22.82 -8.39 16.74
CA LYS A 9 -22.19 -7.12 16.37
C LYS A 9 -21.58 -7.28 14.98
N PRO A 10 -21.82 -6.36 14.04
CA PRO A 10 -21.30 -6.52 12.69
C PRO A 10 -19.78 -6.53 12.77
N MET A 11 -19.19 -7.61 12.27
CA MET A 11 -17.76 -7.82 12.08
C MET A 11 -17.18 -6.90 10.98
N LEU A 12 -17.81 -5.74 10.73
CA LEU A 12 -17.48 -4.79 9.68
C LEU A 12 -16.62 -3.61 10.19
N ALA A 13 -16.32 -3.56 11.49
CA ALA A 13 -15.50 -2.48 12.06
C ALA A 13 -13.98 -2.75 12.00
N ARG A 14 -13.52 -3.90 11.48
CA ARG A 14 -12.09 -4.24 11.43
C ARG A 14 -11.47 -4.20 10.03
N LEU A 15 -12.19 -3.65 9.04
CA LEU A 15 -11.67 -3.49 7.67
C LEU A 15 -11.15 -2.07 7.38
N ALA A 16 -11.31 -1.12 8.31
CA ALA A 16 -10.97 0.29 8.10
C ALA A 16 -9.60 0.72 8.67
N GLU A 17 -8.94 -0.11 9.46
CA GLU A 17 -7.59 0.19 9.95
C GLU A 17 -6.61 -0.74 9.24
N ALA A 18 -6.09 -0.26 8.10
CA ALA A 18 -4.93 -0.87 7.49
C ALA A 18 -3.79 -0.87 8.54
N PRO A 19 -3.06 -1.98 8.74
CA PRO A 19 -2.09 -2.11 9.83
C PRO A 19 -0.86 -1.19 9.72
N PHE A 20 -0.82 -0.30 8.73
CA PHE A 20 0.21 0.71 8.54
C PHE A 20 -0.46 2.01 8.10
N SER A 21 -0.42 3.02 8.97
CA SER A 21 -1.00 4.33 8.68
C SER A 21 -0.02 5.16 7.87
N SER A 22 -0.55 6.08 7.07
CA SER A 22 0.18 7.21 6.51
C SER A 22 1.04 7.97 7.53
N ASP A 23 0.60 8.01 8.78
CA ASP A 23 1.35 8.65 9.87
C ASP A 23 2.65 7.90 10.18
N ASP A 24 2.63 6.55 10.14
CA ASP A 24 3.83 5.74 10.36
C ASP A 24 4.90 5.98 9.30
N TYR A 25 4.47 6.24 8.05
CA TYR A 25 5.37 6.57 6.94
C TYR A 25 6.08 7.89 7.20
N MET A 26 5.35 8.94 7.59
CA MET A 26 5.94 10.26 7.83
C MET A 26 6.87 10.28 9.05
N GLU A 27 6.55 9.54 10.11
CA GLU A 27 7.39 9.50 11.33
C GLU A 27 8.72 8.79 11.13
N LYS A 28 8.78 7.79 10.23
CA LYS A 28 9.99 6.97 10.02
C LYS A 28 10.93 7.52 8.96
N ARG A 29 10.56 8.58 8.25
CA ARG A 29 11.35 9.13 7.14
C ARG A 29 11.94 10.49 7.50
N ASP A 30 13.25 10.60 7.27
CA ASP A 30 13.95 11.87 7.30
C ASP A 30 14.09 12.41 5.87
N PHE A 31 13.12 13.22 5.45
CA PHE A 31 13.07 13.83 4.12
C PHE A 31 14.20 14.83 3.84
N SER A 32 15.02 15.18 4.85
CA SER A 32 16.24 15.95 4.63
C SER A 32 17.40 15.08 4.14
N MET A 33 17.30 13.76 4.35
CA MET A 33 18.35 12.78 4.09
C MET A 33 18.03 11.86 2.90
N THR A 34 16.76 11.69 2.57
CA THR A 34 16.31 10.85 1.44
C THR A 34 15.53 11.66 0.40
N PRO A 35 15.72 11.40 -0.91
CA PRO A 35 14.92 12.04 -1.96
C PRO A 35 13.50 11.44 -2.09
N GLU A 36 13.07 10.61 -1.13
CA GLU A 36 11.71 10.09 -1.07
C GLU A 36 10.66 11.22 -0.94
N PRO A 37 9.52 11.14 -1.64
CA PRO A 37 8.48 12.15 -1.55
C PRO A 37 7.73 12.08 -0.21
N PRO A 38 7.38 13.22 0.41
CA PRO A 38 6.55 13.24 1.61
C PRO A 38 5.14 12.74 1.31
N MET A 39 4.46 12.21 2.33
CA MET A 39 3.05 11.88 2.16
C MET A 39 2.20 13.16 2.19
N VAL A 40 1.56 13.46 1.06
CA VAL A 40 0.52 14.47 0.99
C VAL A 40 -0.84 13.78 1.01
N HIS A 41 -1.59 13.94 2.10
CA HIS A 41 -3.02 13.64 2.09
C HIS A 41 -3.72 14.74 1.30
N GLU A 42 -3.72 14.63 -0.02
CA GLU A 42 -4.65 15.41 -0.84
C GLU A 42 -6.07 14.98 -0.44
N LYS A 43 -6.65 15.69 0.53
CA LYS A 43 -8.05 15.57 0.98
C LYS A 43 -9.07 15.81 -0.15
N GLU A 44 -8.63 16.01 -1.39
CA GLU A 44 -9.42 16.55 -2.49
C GLU A 44 -9.16 15.87 -3.83
N ARG A 45 -8.87 14.57 -3.86
CA ARG A 45 -9.32 13.75 -5.01
C ARG A 45 -10.71 13.16 -4.74
N CYS A 46 -11.61 14.03 -4.27
CA CYS A 46 -13.02 13.72 -4.25
C CYS A 46 -13.59 13.89 -5.67
N MET A 47 -14.04 12.77 -6.25
CA MET A 47 -15.01 12.66 -7.33
C MET A 47 -14.74 13.52 -8.58
N ASP A 48 -14.09 12.92 -9.59
CA ASP A 48 -14.43 13.25 -10.97
C ASP A 48 -14.79 11.97 -11.75
N THR A 49 -16.07 11.95 -12.12
CA THR A 49 -16.68 11.25 -13.25
C THR A 49 -16.04 9.96 -13.79
N GLY A 50 -16.65 8.81 -13.45
CA GLY A 50 -16.98 7.75 -14.42
C GLY A 50 -15.86 7.02 -15.18
N THR A 51 -14.57 7.19 -14.85
CA THR A 51 -13.48 6.64 -15.67
C THR A 51 -12.33 6.11 -14.82
N ASP A 52 -12.45 4.88 -14.30
CA ASP A 52 -11.33 3.92 -14.12
C ASP A 52 -10.03 4.39 -13.40
N ILE A 53 -10.08 5.43 -12.56
CA ILE A 53 -8.88 6.15 -12.05
C ILE A 53 -8.12 5.49 -10.89
N ASP A 54 -8.55 4.33 -10.38
CA ASP A 54 -7.89 3.60 -9.28
C ASP A 54 -7.23 2.29 -9.74
N LYS A 55 -6.46 2.31 -10.84
CA LYS A 55 -5.89 1.08 -11.45
C LYS A 55 -4.41 1.12 -11.78
N SER A 56 -3.65 2.02 -11.16
CA SER A 56 -2.19 2.00 -11.34
C SER A 56 -1.53 0.98 -10.40
N PHE A 57 -0.48 0.34 -10.91
CA PHE A 57 0.41 -0.47 -10.09
C PHE A 57 1.85 -0.22 -10.50
N VAL A 58 2.76 -0.42 -9.56
CA VAL A 58 4.20 -0.26 -9.77
C VAL A 58 4.91 -1.47 -9.18
N VAL A 59 5.95 -1.92 -9.88
CA VAL A 59 6.91 -2.91 -9.38
C VAL A 59 8.29 -2.27 -9.44
N GLN A 60 8.89 -2.00 -8.28
CA GLN A 60 10.22 -1.39 -8.18
C GLN A 60 11.25 -2.45 -7.79
N GLU A 61 12.38 -2.49 -8.51
CA GLU A 61 13.53 -3.29 -8.11
C GLU A 61 14.32 -2.52 -7.04
N HIS A 62 14.47 -3.11 -5.86
CA HIS A 62 15.06 -2.45 -4.70
C HIS A 62 16.36 -3.14 -4.28
N HIS A 63 17.48 -2.47 -4.55
CA HIS A 63 18.84 -2.91 -4.22
C HIS A 63 19.26 -2.48 -2.81
N ALA A 64 18.50 -2.88 -1.79
CA ALA A 64 18.87 -2.67 -0.39
C ALA A 64 19.94 -3.69 0.06
N ARG A 65 19.96 -4.06 1.35
CA ARG A 65 20.81 -5.15 1.87
C ARG A 65 20.63 -6.48 1.14
N ARG A 66 19.44 -6.72 0.60
CA ARG A 66 19.08 -7.86 -0.24
C ARG A 66 18.23 -7.33 -1.40
N LEU A 67 18.48 -7.87 -2.59
CA LEU A 67 17.62 -7.67 -3.74
C LEU A 67 16.20 -8.15 -3.40
N HIS A 68 15.23 -7.26 -3.55
CA HIS A 68 13.82 -7.57 -3.51
C HIS A 68 13.06 -6.64 -4.43
N TYR A 69 11.79 -6.96 -4.69
CA TYR A 69 10.91 -6.13 -5.50
C TYR A 69 9.80 -5.58 -4.63
N ASP A 70 9.52 -4.29 -4.74
CA ASP A 70 8.39 -3.66 -4.06
C ASP A 70 7.20 -3.59 -5.03
N LEU A 71 6.16 -4.36 -4.72
CA LEU A 71 4.87 -4.32 -5.41
C LEU A 71 3.98 -3.28 -4.75
N ARG A 72 3.42 -2.36 -5.54
CA ARG A 72 2.57 -1.28 -5.07
C ARG A 72 1.30 -1.21 -5.90
N LEU A 73 0.15 -1.18 -5.24
CA LEU A 73 -1.17 -1.06 -5.87
C LEU A 73 -1.83 0.24 -5.39
N GLU A 74 -2.23 1.10 -6.33
CA GLU A 74 -3.03 2.28 -6.01
C GLU A 74 -4.41 1.84 -5.53
N LYS A 75 -4.75 2.25 -4.30
CA LYS A 75 -6.06 2.01 -3.71
C LYS A 75 -6.33 3.00 -2.60
N ASP A 76 -7.53 3.57 -2.57
CA ASP A 76 -7.99 4.48 -1.52
C ASP A 76 -7.05 5.71 -1.36
N GLY A 77 -6.49 6.20 -2.47
CA GLY A 77 -5.60 7.38 -2.50
C GLY A 77 -4.17 7.12 -2.02
N VAL A 78 -3.77 5.87 -1.78
CA VAL A 78 -2.42 5.48 -1.37
C VAL A 78 -1.90 4.30 -2.18
N LEU A 79 -0.58 4.06 -2.12
CA LEU A 79 0.04 2.85 -2.63
C LEU A 79 0.11 1.78 -1.53
N LYS A 80 -0.84 0.85 -1.57
CA LYS A 80 -0.75 -0.38 -0.76
C LYS A 80 0.45 -1.18 -1.22
N SER A 81 1.38 -1.47 -0.31
CA SER A 81 2.72 -1.93 -0.70
C SER A 81 3.10 -3.28 -0.08
N TRP A 82 3.87 -4.06 -0.83
CA TRP A 82 4.43 -5.36 -0.42
C TRP A 82 5.86 -5.55 -0.92
N ALA A 83 6.74 -6.03 -0.05
CA ALA A 83 8.05 -6.53 -0.44
C ALA A 83 7.94 -7.99 -0.94
N VAL A 84 8.47 -8.25 -2.13
CA VAL A 84 8.45 -9.54 -2.84
C VAL A 84 9.90 -10.00 -3.05
N PRO A 85 10.48 -10.80 -2.15
CA PRO A 85 11.91 -11.13 -2.18
C PRO A 85 12.39 -11.88 -3.43
N LYS A 86 11.48 -12.60 -4.09
CA LYS A 86 11.76 -13.39 -5.31
C LYS A 86 11.18 -12.76 -6.58
N GLY A 87 10.72 -11.51 -6.49
CA GLY A 87 10.07 -10.82 -7.60
C GLY A 87 8.73 -11.42 -8.03
N PRO A 88 8.09 -10.78 -9.02
CA PRO A 88 6.85 -11.28 -9.59
C PRO A 88 7.05 -12.67 -10.23
N PRO A 89 6.01 -13.52 -10.27
CA PRO A 89 6.08 -14.79 -11.00
C PRO A 89 6.09 -14.51 -12.52
N GLU A 90 6.99 -15.17 -13.25
CA GLU A 90 7.04 -15.10 -14.72
C GLU A 90 6.02 -16.04 -15.39
N ILE A 91 5.57 -17.06 -14.64
CA ILE A 91 4.65 -18.09 -15.13
C ILE A 91 3.40 -18.10 -14.25
N SER A 92 2.24 -18.18 -14.89
CA SER A 92 0.95 -18.31 -14.21
C SER A 92 0.87 -19.58 -13.37
N GLY A 93 0.40 -19.44 -12.13
CA GLY A 93 0.25 -20.55 -11.18
C GLY A 93 1.35 -20.63 -10.11
N ASP A 94 2.49 -19.95 -10.33
CA ASP A 94 3.55 -19.85 -9.35
C ASP A 94 3.18 -18.88 -8.23
N LYS A 95 3.27 -19.36 -6.98
CA LYS A 95 3.01 -18.56 -5.79
C LYS A 95 4.31 -17.91 -5.30
N ARG A 96 4.27 -16.59 -5.11
CA ARG A 96 5.37 -15.80 -4.51
C ARG A 96 4.96 -15.30 -3.13
N LEU A 97 5.92 -15.22 -2.22
CA LEU A 97 5.73 -14.57 -0.93
C LEU A 97 5.72 -13.05 -1.15
N ALA A 98 4.67 -12.39 -0.69
CA ALA A 98 4.55 -10.94 -0.64
C ALA A 98 4.33 -10.53 0.83
N VAL A 99 5.29 -9.82 1.40
CA VAL A 99 5.24 -9.34 2.78
C VAL A 99 4.70 -7.93 2.77
N GLN A 100 3.59 -7.67 3.45
CA GLN A 100 2.99 -6.33 3.48
C GLN A 100 3.92 -5.36 4.22
N VAL A 101 4.10 -4.17 3.66
CA VAL A 101 4.88 -3.06 4.23
C VAL A 101 4.00 -1.81 4.34
N GLU A 102 4.58 -0.70 4.77
CA GLU A 102 3.85 0.56 4.95
C GLU A 102 3.24 1.08 3.64
N ASP A 103 2.13 1.79 3.75
CA ASP A 103 1.53 2.47 2.62
C ASP A 103 2.44 3.63 2.17
N HIS A 104 2.50 3.88 0.86
CA HIS A 104 3.34 4.92 0.27
C HIS A 104 2.49 5.98 -0.44
N PRO A 105 3.00 7.22 -0.59
CA PRO A 105 2.29 8.24 -1.35
C PRO A 105 2.27 7.88 -2.83
N LEU A 106 1.26 8.33 -3.56
CA LEU A 106 1.11 8.03 -4.99
C LEU A 106 2.30 8.54 -5.82
N GLU A 107 2.90 9.66 -5.42
CA GLU A 107 4.11 10.21 -6.04
C GLU A 107 5.31 9.25 -5.94
N TYR A 108 5.34 8.38 -4.93
CA TYR A 108 6.39 7.37 -4.76
C TYR A 108 6.41 6.36 -5.91
N GLY A 109 5.28 6.14 -6.58
CA GLY A 109 5.21 5.22 -7.73
C GLY A 109 6.08 5.66 -8.92
N LYS A 110 6.44 6.94 -8.99
CA LYS A 110 7.31 7.51 -10.03
C LYS A 110 8.74 7.77 -9.54
N PHE A 111 9.01 7.49 -8.27
CA PHE A 111 10.30 7.74 -7.67
C PHE A 111 11.32 6.70 -8.13
N GLU A 112 12.49 7.19 -8.55
CA GLU A 112 13.69 6.41 -8.84
C GLU A 112 14.87 7.13 -8.16
N GLY A 113 15.67 6.40 -7.39
CA GLY A 113 16.75 6.99 -6.62
C GLY A 113 17.50 5.99 -5.76
N MET A 114 18.48 6.49 -5.01
CA MET A 114 19.22 5.71 -4.02
C MET A 114 18.59 5.92 -2.64
N ILE A 115 18.31 4.81 -1.96
CA ILE A 115 17.69 4.73 -0.63
C ILE A 115 18.42 3.71 0.24
#